data_AF-A0A6G7VFF8-F1
#
_entry.id   AF-A0A6G7VFF8-F1
#
_cell.length_a   1.000
_cell.length_b   1.000
_cell.length_c   1.000
_cell.angle_alpha   90.00
_cell.angle_beta   90.00
_cell.angle_gamma   90.00
#
_symmetry.space_group_name_H-M   'P 1'
#
loop_
_entity.id
_entity.type
_entity.pdbx_description
1 polymer ?
#
loop_
_entity_poly.entity_id
_entity_poly.type
_entity_poly.pdbx_seq_one_letter_code
_entity_poly.pdbx_strand_id
1 'polypeptide(L)'
;MPKLLTWHDEWSLNIETLDQDHRELIAELADICLRFCPESGYALVADAKVLMDALTQFGESVRAHFKREEAFMRSFDYEFIGEHESEHALLMAEFTALLRDWRQERLQVFDEAHQAIIRDWLLAHILGADRHFAETYFRLFGMPVPAKQLHEMRLYQSSYRTGRE
;
A
#
# COMPACT_ATOMS: atom_id res chain seq x y z
N MET A 1 16.66 12.37 -10.95
CA MET A 1 15.24 12.77 -10.89
C MET A 1 14.53 11.66 -10.14
N PRO A 2 13.75 11.98 -9.09
CA PRO A 2 13.02 10.95 -8.37
C PRO A 2 12.08 10.24 -9.34
N LYS A 3 12.09 8.90 -9.32
CA LYS A 3 11.05 8.13 -10.00
C LYS A 3 9.78 8.31 -9.18
N LEU A 4 8.90 9.20 -9.63
CA LEU A 4 7.61 9.41 -8.98
C LEU A 4 6.80 8.11 -9.04
N LEU A 5 6.40 7.63 -7.86
CA LEU A 5 5.42 6.56 -7.77
C LEU A 5 4.13 7.04 -8.46
N THR A 6 3.73 6.34 -9.51
CA THR A 6 2.58 6.70 -10.34
C THR A 6 1.66 5.51 -10.44
N TRP A 7 0.34 5.74 -10.38
CA TRP A 7 -0.64 4.69 -10.58
C TRP A 7 -0.50 4.05 -11.97
N HIS A 8 -0.58 2.73 -12.02
CA HIS A 8 -0.67 1.96 -13.26
C HIS A 8 -1.98 1.20 -13.29
N ASP A 9 -2.69 1.22 -14.42
CA ASP A 9 -3.97 0.53 -14.56
C ASP A 9 -3.84 -1.00 -14.39
N GLU A 10 -2.63 -1.55 -14.50
CA GLU A 10 -2.35 -2.95 -14.19
C GLU A 10 -2.51 -3.31 -12.71
N TRP A 11 -2.63 -2.31 -11.82
CA TRP A 11 -2.88 -2.49 -10.39
C TRP A 11 -4.37 -2.53 -10.05
N SER A 12 -5.24 -2.15 -10.99
CA SER A 12 -6.69 -2.11 -10.81
C SER A 12 -7.25 -3.48 -10.41
N LEU A 13 -8.16 -3.45 -9.44
CA LEU A 13 -9.04 -4.56 -9.07
C LEU A 13 -10.29 -4.62 -9.95
N ASN A 14 -10.53 -3.60 -10.78
CA ASN A 14 -11.77 -3.36 -11.53
C ASN A 14 -12.99 -3.13 -10.62
N ILE A 15 -12.76 -2.66 -9.40
CA ILE A 15 -13.78 -2.29 -8.42
C ILE A 15 -13.59 -0.80 -8.14
N GLU A 16 -14.34 0.05 -8.85
CA GLU A 16 -14.11 1.50 -8.92
C GLU A 16 -13.89 2.17 -7.56
N THR A 17 -14.69 1.82 -6.55
CA THR A 17 -14.58 2.41 -5.22
C THR A 17 -13.26 2.06 -4.53
N LEU A 18 -12.72 0.86 -4.77
CA LEU A 18 -11.46 0.41 -4.16
C LEU A 18 -10.26 0.90 -5.00
N ASP A 19 -10.39 0.91 -6.32
CA ASP A 19 -9.38 1.48 -7.21
C ASP A 19 -9.19 2.99 -6.95
N GLN A 20 -10.26 3.71 -6.62
CA GLN A 20 -10.18 5.11 -6.22
C GLN A 20 -9.39 5.27 -4.93
N ASP A 21 -9.63 4.42 -3.91
CA ASP A 21 -8.83 4.42 -2.68
C ASP A 21 -7.35 4.15 -2.97
N HIS A 22 -7.05 3.14 -3.79
CA HIS A 22 -5.66 2.81 -4.14
C HIS A 22 -4.97 3.94 -4.88
N ARG A 23 -5.66 4.61 -5.83
CA ARG A 23 -5.13 5.80 -6.53
C ARG A 23 -4.82 6.93 -5.55
N GLU A 24 -5.69 7.17 -4.57
CA GLU A 24 -5.49 8.18 -3.53
C GLU A 24 -4.30 7.85 -2.63
N LEU A 25 -4.16 6.60 -2.18
CA LEU A 25 -3.02 6.14 -1.38
C LEU A 25 -1.69 6.29 -2.15
N ILE A 26 -1.68 5.89 -3.43
CA ILE A 26 -0.51 6.04 -4.30
C ILE A 26 -0.14 7.51 -4.50
N ALA A 27 -1.13 8.38 -4.71
CA ALA A 27 -0.91 9.81 -4.85
C ALA A 27 -0.40 10.47 -3.55
N GLU A 28 -0.96 10.09 -2.39
CA GLU A 28 -0.51 10.56 -1.07
C GLU A 28 0.94 10.15 -0.81
N LEU A 29 1.28 8.88 -1.07
CA LEU A 29 2.66 8.39 -0.92
C LEU A 29 3.61 9.12 -1.89
N ALA A 30 3.20 9.35 -3.13
CA ALA A 30 3.99 10.10 -4.10
C ALA A 30 4.25 11.56 -3.67
N ASP A 31 3.26 12.24 -3.07
CA ASP A 31 3.44 13.58 -2.48
C ASP A 31 4.47 13.56 -1.34
N ILE A 32 4.36 12.59 -0.43
CA ILE A 32 5.33 12.40 0.66
C ILE A 32 6.73 12.17 0.07
N CYS A 33 6.89 11.27 -0.90
CA CYS A 33 8.17 11.04 -1.57
C CYS A 33 8.72 12.33 -2.18
N LEU A 34 7.92 13.11 -2.90
CA LEU A 34 8.38 14.35 -3.53
C LEU A 34 8.83 15.40 -2.51
N ARG A 35 8.07 15.56 -1.42
CA ARG A 35 8.32 16.57 -0.38
C ARG A 35 9.53 16.28 0.49
N PHE A 36 9.83 15.00 0.72
CA PHE A 36 10.88 14.58 1.66
C PHE A 36 12.06 13.86 0.97
N CYS A 37 12.08 13.77 -0.36
CA CYS A 37 13.21 13.25 -1.12
C CYS A 37 14.36 14.28 -1.17
N PRO A 38 15.59 13.90 -0.81
CA PRO A 38 16.75 14.80 -0.80
C PRO A 38 17.12 15.30 -2.20
N GLU A 39 16.76 14.56 -3.26
CA GLU A 39 17.08 14.86 -4.65
C GLU A 39 16.03 15.74 -5.34
N SER A 40 14.91 16.08 -4.69
CA SER A 40 13.81 16.80 -5.32
C SER A 40 14.11 18.29 -5.54
N GLY A 41 15.16 18.84 -4.93
CA GLY A 41 15.48 20.27 -4.99
C GLY A 41 14.47 21.16 -4.23
N TYR A 42 13.34 20.62 -3.80
CA TYR A 42 12.33 21.22 -2.94
C TYR A 42 12.63 20.95 -1.46
N ALA A 43 13.91 21.04 -1.08
CA ALA A 43 14.33 20.84 0.30
C ALA A 43 13.76 21.98 1.18
N LEU A 44 12.49 21.85 1.59
CA LEU A 44 12.12 22.19 2.95
C LEU A 44 13.20 21.55 3.82
N VAL A 45 13.75 22.32 4.75
CA VAL A 45 14.50 21.73 5.87
C VAL A 45 13.56 20.68 6.45
N ALA A 46 13.77 19.42 6.08
CA ALA A 46 12.82 18.36 6.31
C ALA A 46 12.87 18.07 7.80
N ASP A 47 11.98 18.71 8.54
CA ASP A 47 11.81 18.42 9.94
C ASP A 47 11.32 16.97 10.05
N ALA A 48 12.14 16.12 10.65
CA ALA A 48 11.81 14.72 10.90
C ALA A 48 10.42 14.58 11.54
N LYS A 49 9.99 15.54 12.36
CA LYS A 49 8.63 15.55 12.91
C LYS A 49 7.57 15.65 11.82
N VAL A 50 7.76 16.51 10.82
CA VAL A 50 6.79 16.72 9.72
C VAL A 50 6.73 15.49 8.80
N LEU A 51 7.86 14.84 8.53
CA LEU A 51 7.89 13.54 7.82
C LEU A 51 7.09 12.49 8.61
N MET A 52 7.36 12.37 9.91
CA MET A 52 6.66 11.40 10.75
C MET A 52 5.16 11.68 10.87
N ASP A 53 4.76 12.95 10.94
CA ASP A 53 3.35 13.34 10.96
C ASP A 53 2.66 12.97 9.62
N ALA A 54 3.32 13.20 8.48
CA ALA A 54 2.82 12.82 7.16
C ALA A 54 2.66 11.29 7.00
N LEU A 55 3.67 10.51 7.42
CA LEU A 55 3.59 9.05 7.39
C LEU A 55 2.54 8.50 8.37
N THR A 56 2.34 9.16 9.52
CA THR A 56 1.28 8.79 10.46
C THR A 56 -0.10 9.02 9.82
N GLN A 57 -0.29 10.16 9.14
CA GLN A 57 -1.53 10.46 8.42
C GLN A 57 -1.79 9.46 7.29
N PHE A 58 -0.76 9.12 6.51
CA PHE A 58 -0.86 8.08 5.49
C PHE A 58 -1.32 6.74 6.08
N GLY A 59 -0.80 6.36 7.26
CA GLY A 59 -1.28 5.18 7.98
C GLY A 59 -2.76 5.22 8.35
N GLU A 60 -3.33 6.40 8.64
CA GLU A 60 -4.78 6.54 8.84
C GLU A 60 -5.57 6.39 7.53
N SER A 61 -5.04 6.91 6.42
CA SER A 61 -5.63 6.72 5.08
C SER A 61 -5.70 5.23 4.73
N VAL A 62 -4.62 4.47 4.97
CA VAL A 62 -4.59 3.02 4.74
C VAL A 62 -5.61 2.30 5.66
N ARG A 63 -5.68 2.63 6.95
CA ARG A 63 -6.70 2.03 7.84
C ARG A 63 -8.13 2.31 7.38
N ALA A 64 -8.38 3.50 6.83
CA ALA A 64 -9.70 3.84 6.31
C ALA A 64 -10.04 3.02 5.06
N HIS A 65 -9.07 2.80 4.18
CA HIS A 65 -9.18 1.91 3.02
C HIS A 65 -9.45 0.45 3.43
N PHE A 66 -8.65 -0.12 4.34
CA PHE A 66 -8.86 -1.48 4.86
C PHE A 66 -10.27 -1.70 5.43
N LYS A 67 -10.80 -0.72 6.17
CA LYS A 67 -12.20 -0.79 6.66
C LYS A 67 -13.23 -0.83 5.53
N ARG A 68 -12.99 -0.13 4.43
CA ARG A 68 -13.88 -0.16 3.25
C ARG A 68 -13.80 -1.49 2.53
N GLU A 69 -12.61 -2.06 2.37
CA GLU A 69 -12.43 -3.40 1.81
C GLU A 69 -13.09 -4.47 2.66
N GLU A 70 -12.91 -4.43 3.98
CA GLU A 70 -13.57 -5.36 4.89
C GLU A 70 -15.09 -5.23 4.82
N ALA A 71 -15.63 -4.01 4.76
CA ALA A 71 -17.06 -3.81 4.56
C ALA A 71 -17.54 -4.37 3.22
N PHE A 72 -16.75 -4.20 2.15
CA PHE A 72 -17.02 -4.77 0.84
C PHE A 72 -17.00 -6.31 0.88
N MET A 73 -15.98 -6.92 1.48
CA MET A 73 -15.86 -8.38 1.66
C MET A 73 -17.02 -8.97 2.48
N ARG A 74 -17.46 -8.30 3.55
CA ARG A 74 -18.64 -8.71 4.33
C ARG A 74 -19.93 -8.65 3.51
N SER A 75 -20.02 -7.75 2.52
CA SER A 75 -21.25 -7.56 1.74
C SER A 75 -21.59 -8.74 0.81
N PHE A 76 -20.62 -9.59 0.49
CA PHE A 76 -20.80 -10.79 -0.34
C PHE A 76 -20.36 -12.10 0.34
N ASP A 77 -20.21 -12.07 1.67
CA ASP A 77 -19.81 -13.24 2.48
C ASP A 77 -18.49 -13.88 2.00
N TYR A 78 -17.45 -13.05 1.80
CA TYR A 78 -16.14 -13.55 1.38
C TYR A 78 -15.59 -14.60 2.36
N GLU A 79 -15.33 -15.81 1.86
CA GLU A 79 -14.93 -16.98 2.67
C GLU A 79 -13.67 -16.74 3.50
N PHE A 80 -12.70 -16.01 2.97
CA PHE A 80 -11.38 -15.78 3.60
C PHE A 80 -11.27 -14.43 4.32
N ILE A 81 -12.39 -13.79 4.67
CA ILE A 81 -12.37 -12.47 5.32
C ILE A 81 -11.53 -12.45 6.60
N GLY A 82 -11.60 -13.48 7.44
CA GLY A 82 -10.85 -13.52 8.70
C GLY A 82 -9.33 -13.57 8.48
N GLU A 83 -8.87 -14.21 7.41
CA GLU A 83 -7.46 -14.24 7.02
C GLU A 83 -7.02 -12.87 6.53
N HIS A 84 -7.85 -12.22 5.72
CA HIS A 84 -7.59 -10.88 5.17
C HIS A 84 -7.58 -9.79 6.26
N GLU A 85 -8.52 -9.80 7.21
CA GLU A 85 -8.53 -8.91 8.38
C GLU A 85 -7.28 -9.09 9.25
N SER A 86 -6.81 -10.34 9.40
CA SER A 86 -5.59 -10.65 10.13
C SER A 86 -4.34 -10.12 9.41
N GLU A 87 -4.34 -10.17 8.06
CA GLU A 87 -3.30 -9.55 7.24
C GLU A 87 -3.28 -8.03 7.43
N HIS A 88 -4.43 -7.34 7.35
CA HIS A 88 -4.51 -5.90 7.63
C HIS A 88 -3.96 -5.52 9.00
N ALA A 89 -4.34 -6.27 10.04
CA ALA A 89 -3.87 -6.03 11.41
C ALA A 89 -2.34 -6.17 11.51
N LEU A 90 -1.78 -7.19 10.85
CA LEU A 90 -0.33 -7.41 10.80
C LEU A 90 0.40 -6.31 10.02
N LEU A 91 -0.10 -5.94 8.84
CA LEU A 91 0.47 -4.87 8.02
C LEU A 91 0.49 -3.54 8.79
N MET A 92 -0.57 -3.20 9.51
CA MET A 92 -0.60 -1.98 10.33
C MET A 92 0.31 -2.05 11.54
N ALA A 93 0.50 -3.22 12.14
CA ALA A 93 1.45 -3.42 13.23
C ALA A 93 2.90 -3.25 12.75
N GLU A 94 3.25 -3.85 11.61
CA GLU A 94 4.55 -3.71 10.93
C GLU A 94 4.82 -2.23 10.57
N PHE A 95 3.85 -1.55 9.95
CA PHE A 95 3.96 -0.13 9.62
C PHE A 95 4.16 0.74 10.87
N THR A 96 3.41 0.48 11.95
CA THR A 96 3.53 1.23 13.20
C THR A 96 4.89 1.01 13.87
N ALA A 97 5.42 -0.22 13.83
CA ALA A 97 6.75 -0.53 14.34
C ALA A 97 7.83 0.19 13.54
N LEU A 98 7.75 0.15 12.20
CA LEU A 98 8.65 0.86 11.31
C LEU A 98 8.69 2.37 11.60
N LEU A 99 7.53 3.01 11.75
CA LEU A 99 7.44 4.43 12.09
C LEU A 99 8.05 4.75 13.45
N ARG A 100 7.89 3.87 14.44
CA ARG A 100 8.51 4.03 15.75
C ARG A 100 10.02 3.98 15.63
N ASP A 101 10.55 3.03 14.87
CA ASP A 101 11.99 2.81 14.73
C ASP A 101 12.63 3.99 13.97
N TRP A 102 12.04 4.46 12.87
CA TRP A 102 12.48 5.68 12.17
C TRP A 102 12.42 6.94 13.03
N ARG A 103 11.43 7.05 13.93
CA ARG A 103 11.36 8.16 14.89
C ARG A 103 12.50 8.10 15.91
N GLN A 104 12.87 6.91 16.39
CA GLN A 104 13.99 6.72 17.32
C GLN A 104 15.34 7.03 16.67
N GLU A 105 15.50 6.61 15.41
CA GLU A 105 16.68 6.88 14.59
C GLU A 105 16.76 8.35 14.13
N ARG A 106 15.70 9.12 14.36
CA ARG A 106 15.57 10.53 13.96
C ARG A 106 15.75 10.68 12.44
N LEU A 107 15.11 9.80 11.68
CA LEU A 107 15.16 9.82 10.21
C LEU A 107 14.88 11.23 9.68
N GLN A 108 15.88 11.84 9.04
CA GLN A 108 15.79 13.19 8.49
C GLN A 108 15.41 13.18 7.00
N VAL A 109 15.67 12.07 6.31
CA VAL A 109 15.63 11.96 4.86
C VAL A 109 14.81 10.75 4.49
N PHE A 110 13.79 10.96 3.66
CA PHE A 110 13.01 9.87 3.09
C PHE A 110 13.61 9.51 1.72
N ASP A 111 14.76 8.83 1.74
CA ASP A 111 15.47 8.43 0.52
C ASP A 111 14.77 7.26 -0.21
N GLU A 112 15.29 6.86 -1.37
CA GLU A 112 14.72 5.78 -2.19
C GLU A 112 14.56 4.46 -1.41
N ALA A 113 15.46 4.14 -0.47
CA ALA A 113 15.35 2.89 0.30
C ALA A 113 14.14 2.93 1.25
N HIS A 114 13.92 4.05 1.94
CA HIS A 114 12.76 4.23 2.81
C HIS A 114 11.45 4.30 2.00
N GLN A 115 11.47 4.97 0.85
CA GLN A 115 10.33 5.04 -0.06
C GLN A 115 9.96 3.64 -0.60
N ALA A 116 10.96 2.86 -1.00
CA ALA A 116 10.76 1.50 -1.50
C ALA A 116 10.09 0.60 -0.47
N ILE A 117 10.44 0.70 0.82
CA ILE A 117 9.81 -0.11 1.88
C ILE A 117 8.29 0.10 1.91
N ILE A 118 7.82 1.36 1.96
CA ILE A 118 6.38 1.66 2.03
C ILE A 118 5.66 1.34 0.72
N ARG A 119 6.29 1.67 -0.43
CA ARG A 119 5.76 1.39 -1.75
C ARG A 119 5.56 -0.12 -1.96
N ASP A 120 6.60 -0.90 -1.70
CA ASP A 120 6.59 -2.34 -1.96
C ASP A 120 5.65 -3.05 -1.00
N TRP A 121 5.53 -2.57 0.25
CA TRP A 121 4.53 -3.02 1.22
C TRP A 121 3.09 -2.82 0.69
N LEU A 122 2.76 -1.61 0.21
CA LEU A 122 1.41 -1.31 -0.29
C LEU A 122 1.10 -2.11 -1.56
N LEU A 123 2.03 -2.14 -2.52
CA LEU A 123 1.82 -2.86 -3.78
C LEU A 123 1.77 -4.37 -3.59
N ALA A 124 2.54 -4.93 -2.66
CA ALA A 124 2.48 -6.37 -2.37
C ALA A 124 1.09 -6.78 -1.87
N HIS A 125 0.45 -5.96 -1.03
CA HIS A 125 -0.91 -6.20 -0.56
C HIS A 125 -1.93 -6.08 -1.70
N ILE A 126 -1.95 -4.95 -2.43
CA ILE A 126 -2.87 -4.70 -3.56
C ILE A 126 -2.79 -5.80 -4.62
N LEU A 127 -1.58 -6.15 -5.06
CA LEU A 127 -1.36 -7.12 -6.12
C LEU A 127 -1.46 -8.57 -5.63
N GLY A 128 -1.53 -8.78 -4.32
CA GLY A 128 -1.61 -10.07 -3.65
C GLY A 128 -3.02 -10.34 -3.12
N ALA A 129 -3.28 -9.88 -1.90
CA ALA A 129 -4.50 -10.15 -1.16
C ALA A 129 -5.72 -9.50 -1.82
N ASP A 130 -5.62 -8.23 -2.22
CA ASP A 130 -6.79 -7.48 -2.70
C ASP A 130 -7.26 -8.03 -4.05
N ARG A 131 -6.29 -8.28 -4.92
CA ARG A 131 -6.52 -8.97 -6.18
C ARG A 131 -7.18 -10.33 -5.99
N HIS A 132 -6.77 -11.09 -4.97
CA HIS A 132 -7.34 -12.40 -4.73
C HIS A 132 -8.83 -12.33 -4.34
N PHE A 133 -9.23 -11.41 -3.46
CA PHE A 133 -10.66 -11.25 -3.15
C PHE A 133 -11.42 -10.68 -4.35
N ALA A 134 -10.82 -9.74 -5.11
CA ALA A 134 -11.46 -9.17 -6.29
C ALA A 134 -11.75 -10.27 -7.34
N GLU A 135 -10.77 -11.11 -7.65
CA GLU A 135 -10.97 -12.28 -8.52
C GLU A 135 -12.11 -13.18 -8.02
N THR A 136 -12.21 -13.36 -6.70
CA THR A 136 -13.27 -14.18 -6.07
C THR A 136 -14.64 -13.52 -6.24
N TYR A 137 -14.74 -12.22 -6.01
CA TYR A 137 -15.94 -11.41 -6.25
C TYR A 137 -16.45 -11.57 -7.69
N PHE A 138 -15.60 -11.35 -8.70
CA PHE A 138 -16.00 -11.50 -10.11
C PHE A 138 -16.47 -12.93 -10.43
N ARG A 139 -15.81 -13.96 -9.89
CA ARG A 139 -16.22 -15.37 -10.09
C ARG A 139 -17.57 -15.68 -9.47
N LEU A 140 -17.81 -15.24 -8.24
CA LEU A 140 -19.07 -15.49 -7.52
C LEU A 140 -20.28 -14.91 -8.25
N PHE A 141 -20.11 -13.73 -8.86
CA PHE A 141 -21.17 -13.05 -9.60
C PHE A 141 -21.18 -13.35 -11.10
N GLY A 142 -20.40 -14.35 -11.57
CA GLY A 142 -20.39 -14.79 -12.96
C GLY A 142 -19.89 -13.72 -13.95
N MET A 143 -19.12 -12.76 -13.46
CA MET A 143 -18.54 -11.69 -14.26
C MET A 143 -17.16 -12.08 -14.82
N PRO A 144 -16.72 -11.49 -15.95
CA PRO A 144 -15.37 -11.74 -16.47
C PRO A 144 -14.32 -11.39 -15.42
N VAL A 145 -13.43 -12.33 -15.10
CA VAL A 145 -12.27 -12.06 -14.26
C VAL A 145 -11.29 -11.22 -15.08
N PRO A 146 -10.88 -10.03 -14.62
CA PRO A 146 -9.92 -9.20 -15.33
C PRO A 146 -8.65 -9.99 -15.67
N ALA A 147 -8.15 -9.81 -16.90
CA ALA A 147 -6.99 -10.56 -17.39
C ALA A 147 -5.76 -10.25 -16.53
N LYS A 148 -5.03 -11.30 -16.15
CA LYS A 148 -3.75 -11.16 -15.45
C LYS A 148 -2.74 -10.41 -16.32
N GLN A 149 -2.47 -9.13 -16.06
CA GLN A 149 -1.27 -8.46 -16.57
C GLN A 149 -0.06 -8.95 -15.76
N LEU A 150 0.30 -10.21 -16.02
CA LEU A 150 1.38 -10.93 -15.35
C LEU A 150 2.70 -10.62 -16.04
N HIS A 151 3.37 -9.56 -15.60
CA HIS A 151 4.83 -9.51 -15.67
C HIS A 151 5.49 -9.25 -14.32
N GLU A 152 4.83 -8.56 -13.38
CA GLU A 152 5.50 -8.06 -12.17
C GLU A 152 5.17 -8.82 -10.87
N MET A 153 4.13 -9.67 -10.83
CA MET A 153 3.69 -10.36 -9.60
C MET A 153 4.75 -11.28 -8.96
N ARG A 154 5.74 -11.76 -9.73
CA ARG A 154 6.80 -12.62 -9.18
C ARG A 154 7.83 -11.87 -8.33
N LEU A 155 7.94 -10.55 -8.46
CA LEU A 155 8.93 -9.76 -7.73
C LEU A 155 8.43 -9.42 -6.31
N TYR A 156 7.15 -9.07 -6.15
CA TYR A 156 6.60 -8.62 -4.87
C TYR A 156 6.19 -9.76 -3.92
N GLN A 157 5.74 -10.91 -4.45
CA GLN A 157 5.39 -12.07 -3.60
C GLN A 157 6.63 -12.77 -3.02
N SER A 158 7.77 -12.69 -3.69
CA SER A 158 9.02 -13.30 -3.23
C SER A 158 9.63 -12.53 -2.05
N SER A 159 9.65 -11.19 -2.09
CA SER A 159 10.21 -10.35 -1.03
C SER A 159 9.36 -10.38 0.25
N TYR A 160 8.04 -10.45 0.14
CA TYR A 160 7.13 -10.49 1.28
C TYR A 160 7.22 -11.80 2.09
N ARG A 161 7.43 -12.96 1.43
CA ARG A 161 7.53 -14.27 2.13
C ARG A 161 8.94 -14.60 2.62
N THR A 162 9.98 -14.19 1.92
CA THR A 162 11.37 -14.51 2.30
C THR A 162 11.91 -13.66 3.46
N GLY A 163 11.25 -12.58 3.84
CA GLY A 163 11.55 -11.82 5.05
C GLY A 163 10.91 -12.37 6.34
N ARG A 164 10.16 -13.48 6.25
CA ARG A 164 9.47 -14.13 7.38
C ARG A 164 10.13 -15.46 7.83
N GLU A 165 11.30 -15.80 7.31
CA GLU A 165 12.12 -16.95 7.75
C GLU A 165 13.30 -16.52 8.64
#